data_AF-A0A843FHN3-F1
#
_entry.id   AF-A0A843FHN3-F1
#
_cell.length_a   1.000
_cell.length_b   1.000
_cell.length_c   1.000
_cell.angle_alpha   90.00
_cell.angle_beta   90.00
_cell.angle_gamma   90.00
#
_symmetry.space_group_name_H-M   'P 1'
#
loop_
_entity.id
_entity.type
_entity.pdbx_description
1 polymer ?
#
loop_
_entity_poly.entity_id
_entity_poly.type
_entity_poly.pdbx_seq_one_letter_code
_entity_poly.pdbx_strand_id
1 'polypeptide(L)'
;EYISTIKKEYYESELGQKILNLIKYFEPDFYTELHCYNLKNYDKLTSMERYKKTGVPPLIPAGNHVLVSSVSPLIRMTYFSTDTVCKTLEFPCIEKLTSESIEKFDFDEKLATQRYMDLLRLITKCETRMDFENAMMKKYKSQVYLAMDYAKKVFGEDFPPY
;
A
#
# COMPACT_ATOMS: atom_id res chain seq x y z
N GLU A 1 -19.60 -6.86 -9.03
CA GLU A 1 -18.34 -6.97 -9.80
C GLU A 1 -17.25 -6.20 -9.07
N TYR A 2 -15.99 -6.67 -9.06
CA TYR A 2 -14.89 -5.96 -8.41
C TYR A 2 -14.29 -4.91 -9.37
N ILE A 3 -14.19 -3.66 -8.91
CA ILE A 3 -13.51 -2.58 -9.64
C ILE A 3 -12.26 -2.20 -8.86
N SER A 4 -11.10 -2.17 -9.52
CA SER A 4 -9.82 -1.86 -8.88
C SER A 4 -9.68 -0.37 -8.58
N THR A 5 -9.09 -0.01 -7.45
CA THR A 5 -8.81 1.39 -7.04
C THR A 5 -7.82 2.12 -7.96
N ILE A 6 -7.09 1.41 -8.81
CA ILE A 6 -6.23 2.03 -9.83
C ILE A 6 -7.02 2.52 -11.05
N LYS A 7 -8.28 2.13 -11.19
CA LYS A 7 -9.17 2.50 -12.29
C LYS A 7 -10.02 3.70 -11.90
N LYS A 8 -10.24 4.63 -12.84
CA LYS A 8 -11.03 5.84 -12.61
C LYS A 8 -12.48 5.50 -12.26
N GLU A 9 -13.00 4.44 -12.88
CA GLU A 9 -14.34 3.90 -12.72
C GLU A 9 -14.65 3.52 -11.26
N TYR A 10 -13.64 3.15 -10.46
CA TYR A 10 -13.84 2.92 -9.04
C TYR A 10 -14.27 4.21 -8.32
N TYR A 11 -13.59 5.31 -8.63
CA TYR A 11 -13.89 6.61 -8.02
C TYR A 11 -15.15 7.27 -8.59
N GLU A 12 -15.65 6.82 -9.74
CA GLU A 12 -16.96 7.21 -10.29
C GLU A 12 -18.11 6.42 -9.67
N SER A 13 -17.83 5.30 -8.97
CA SER A 13 -18.84 4.53 -8.25
C SER A 13 -19.35 5.24 -6.99
N GLU A 14 -20.50 4.80 -6.47
CA GLU A 14 -21.08 5.35 -5.24
C GLU A 14 -20.11 5.26 -4.05
N LEU A 15 -19.42 4.11 -3.89
CA LEU A 15 -18.45 3.92 -2.81
C LEU A 15 -17.23 4.81 -3.00
N GLY A 16 -16.72 4.90 -4.23
CA GLY A 16 -15.60 5.78 -4.56
C GLY A 16 -15.91 7.24 -4.25
N GLN A 17 -17.09 7.72 -4.66
CA GLN A 17 -17.54 9.09 -4.36
C GLN A 17 -17.69 9.34 -2.85
N LYS A 18 -18.20 8.38 -2.07
CA LYS A 18 -18.23 8.48 -0.60
C LYS A 18 -16.83 8.67 -0.02
N ILE A 19 -15.85 7.89 -0.47
CA ILE A 19 -14.45 8.00 -0.04
C ILE A 19 -13.89 9.39 -0.40
N LEU A 20 -14.08 9.84 -1.64
CA LEU A 20 -13.60 11.15 -2.09
C LEU A 20 -14.23 12.31 -1.28
N ASN A 21 -15.51 12.20 -0.93
CA ASN A 21 -16.18 13.20 -0.11
C ASN A 21 -15.63 13.24 1.32
N LEU A 22 -15.30 12.08 1.91
CA LEU A 22 -14.65 12.02 3.23
C LEU A 22 -13.25 12.64 3.18
N ILE A 23 -12.46 12.35 2.13
CA ILE A 23 -11.13 12.93 1.96
C ILE A 23 -11.21 14.46 1.90
N LYS A 24 -12.13 15.00 1.09
CA LYS A 24 -12.34 16.46 0.96
C LYS A 24 -12.87 17.11 2.24
N TYR A 25 -13.67 16.38 3.02
CA TYR A 25 -14.25 16.91 4.24
C TYR A 25 -13.24 16.96 5.40
N PHE A 26 -12.44 15.90 5.55
CA PHE A 26 -11.49 15.78 6.66
C PHE A 26 -10.11 16.37 6.38
N GLU A 27 -9.73 16.52 5.09
CA GLU A 27 -8.40 16.99 4.67
C GLU A 27 -7.25 16.34 5.45
N PRO A 28 -7.13 15.00 5.45
CA PRO A 28 -6.32 14.31 6.45
C PRO A 28 -4.82 14.41 6.17
N ASP A 29 -4.03 14.53 7.23
CA ASP A 29 -2.56 14.38 7.18
C ASP A 29 -2.11 12.92 6.96
N PHE A 30 -2.96 11.97 7.36
CA PHE A 30 -2.76 10.54 7.21
C PHE A 30 -3.98 9.88 6.56
N TYR A 31 -3.77 9.20 5.44
CA TYR A 31 -4.80 8.43 4.76
C TYR A 31 -4.30 7.01 4.51
N THR A 32 -4.94 6.02 5.14
CA THR A 32 -4.56 4.61 4.97
C THR A 32 -5.74 3.79 4.47
N GLU A 33 -5.56 3.14 3.32
CA GLU A 33 -6.51 2.15 2.81
C GLU A 33 -6.10 0.75 3.28
N LEU A 34 -7.05 0.02 3.87
CA LEU A 34 -6.87 -1.36 4.31
C LEU A 34 -7.52 -2.27 3.28
N HIS A 35 -6.73 -3.17 2.70
CA HIS A 35 -7.16 -4.07 1.64
C HIS A 35 -6.77 -5.51 1.97
N CYS A 36 -7.36 -6.43 1.22
CA CYS A 36 -6.87 -7.80 1.19
C CYS A 36 -6.71 -8.30 -0.24
N TYR A 37 -5.78 -9.24 -0.42
CA TYR A 37 -5.49 -9.85 -1.71
C TYR A 37 -5.53 -11.38 -1.62
N ASN A 38 -5.75 -12.05 -2.76
CA ASN A 38 -5.61 -13.51 -2.81
C ASN A 38 -4.12 -13.86 -2.76
N LEU A 39 -3.69 -14.67 -1.78
CA LEU A 39 -2.29 -15.06 -1.56
C LEU A 39 -1.61 -15.60 -2.83
N LYS A 40 -2.34 -16.28 -3.71
CA LYS A 40 -1.82 -16.78 -5.01
C LYS A 40 -1.29 -15.67 -5.93
N ASN A 41 -1.67 -14.41 -5.70
CA ASN A 41 -1.22 -13.25 -6.44
C ASN A 41 0.01 -12.56 -5.84
N TYR A 42 0.59 -13.06 -4.74
CA TYR A 42 1.71 -12.41 -4.05
C TYR A 42 2.87 -12.03 -4.99
N ASP A 43 3.37 -13.00 -5.77
CA ASP A 43 4.48 -12.79 -6.71
C ASP A 43 4.12 -11.78 -7.81
N LYS A 44 2.87 -11.83 -8.28
CA LYS A 44 2.35 -10.88 -9.28
C LYS A 44 2.28 -9.46 -8.74
N LEU A 45 1.90 -9.30 -7.47
CA LEU A 45 1.72 -7.99 -6.83
C LEU A 45 3.05 -7.32 -6.49
N THR A 46 4.09 -8.10 -6.23
CA THR A 46 5.42 -7.64 -5.78
C THR A 46 6.45 -7.57 -6.91
N SER A 47 6.13 -8.10 -8.09
CA SER A 47 6.99 -8.08 -9.27
C SER A 47 6.89 -6.78 -10.09
N MET A 48 8.03 -6.33 -10.62
CA MET A 48 8.13 -5.22 -11.60
C MET A 48 7.33 -5.46 -12.89
N GLU A 49 6.94 -6.71 -13.19
CA GLU A 49 6.02 -6.98 -14.30
C GLU A 49 4.64 -6.32 -14.08
N ARG A 50 4.25 -6.03 -12.83
CA ARG A 50 3.06 -5.25 -12.52
C ARG A 50 3.16 -3.86 -13.15
N TYR A 51 4.29 -3.18 -12.97
CA TYR A 51 4.51 -1.85 -13.52
C TYR A 51 4.42 -1.86 -15.05
N LYS A 52 5.08 -2.82 -15.72
CA LYS A 52 5.02 -2.94 -17.18
C LYS A 52 3.60 -3.15 -17.71
N LYS A 53 2.75 -3.87 -16.97
CA LYS A 53 1.39 -4.21 -17.40
C LYS A 53 0.34 -3.16 -17.06
N THR A 54 0.50 -2.48 -15.91
CA THR A 54 -0.56 -1.62 -15.37
C THR A 54 -0.13 -0.16 -15.23
N GLY A 55 1.15 0.16 -15.43
CA GLY A 55 1.72 1.48 -15.16
C GLY A 55 1.81 1.84 -13.67
N VAL A 56 1.58 0.88 -12.77
CA VAL A 56 1.60 1.12 -11.31
C VAL A 56 2.71 0.30 -10.66
N PRO A 57 3.56 0.89 -9.80
CA PRO A 57 4.71 0.21 -9.20
C PRO A 57 4.30 -1.04 -8.40
N PRO A 58 5.20 -2.01 -8.19
CA PRO A 58 4.90 -3.16 -7.35
C PRO A 58 4.59 -2.76 -5.90
N LEU A 59 3.82 -3.60 -5.21
CA LEU A 59 3.68 -3.47 -3.77
C LEU A 59 4.98 -3.90 -3.09
N ILE A 60 5.28 -3.30 -1.94
CA ILE A 60 6.50 -3.54 -1.18
C ILE A 60 6.25 -4.63 -0.14
N PRO A 61 7.00 -5.75 -0.16
CA PRO A 61 6.95 -6.76 0.89
C PRO A 61 7.38 -6.19 2.24
N ALA A 62 6.45 -6.15 3.19
CA ALA A 62 6.72 -5.75 4.55
C ALA A 62 6.86 -6.94 5.51
N GLY A 63 7.14 -8.15 4.97
CA GLY A 63 7.33 -9.39 5.73
C GLY A 63 6.03 -10.15 6.01
N ASN A 64 6.12 -11.47 6.20
CA ASN A 64 4.99 -12.36 6.49
C ASN A 64 3.79 -12.15 5.56
N HIS A 65 4.05 -11.97 4.25
CA HIS A 65 3.03 -11.73 3.23
C HIS A 65 2.18 -10.46 3.41
N VAL A 66 2.56 -9.56 4.32
CA VAL A 66 1.96 -8.22 4.40
C VAL A 66 2.63 -7.33 3.36
N LEU A 67 1.83 -6.60 2.60
CA LEU A 67 2.30 -5.68 1.58
C LEU A 67 1.94 -4.24 1.93
N VAL A 68 2.81 -3.30 1.53
CA VAL A 68 2.58 -1.87 1.70
C VAL A 68 2.87 -1.12 0.39
N SER A 69 2.15 -0.05 0.12
CA SER A 69 2.43 0.87 -0.98
C SER A 69 1.84 2.25 -0.69
N SER A 70 2.02 3.20 -1.61
CA SER A 70 1.14 4.37 -1.70
C SER A 70 -0.23 3.94 -2.24
N VAL A 71 -1.25 4.72 -1.89
CA VAL A 71 -2.58 4.66 -2.51
C VAL A 71 -2.50 4.96 -4.01
N SER A 72 -3.59 4.69 -4.72
CA SER A 72 -3.74 4.91 -6.16
C SER A 72 -3.20 6.29 -6.59
N PRO A 73 -2.33 6.36 -7.63
CA PRO A 73 -1.82 7.64 -8.14
C PRO A 73 -2.92 8.65 -8.46
N LEU A 74 -4.08 8.16 -8.93
CA LEU A 74 -5.24 8.99 -9.26
C LEU A 74 -5.67 9.88 -8.09
N ILE A 75 -5.80 9.31 -6.89
CA ILE A 75 -6.18 10.12 -5.71
C ILE A 75 -4.97 10.76 -5.04
N ARG A 76 -3.82 10.09 -5.04
CA ARG A 76 -2.58 10.60 -4.44
C ARG A 76 -2.18 11.96 -5.02
N MET A 77 -2.32 12.11 -6.33
CA MET A 77 -1.92 13.32 -7.06
C MET A 77 -3.02 14.37 -7.15
N THR A 78 -4.28 14.00 -6.92
CA THR A 78 -5.44 14.90 -7.10
C THR A 78 -5.93 15.50 -5.77
N TYR A 79 -5.91 14.74 -4.68
CA TYR A 79 -6.59 15.11 -3.44
C TYR A 79 -5.67 15.30 -2.23
N PHE A 80 -4.38 15.05 -2.38
CA PHE A 80 -3.44 15.06 -1.26
C PHE A 80 -2.19 15.89 -1.58
N SER A 81 -1.70 16.62 -0.59
CA SER A 81 -0.46 17.39 -0.72
C SER A 81 0.75 16.46 -0.75
N THR A 82 1.91 16.98 -1.11
CA THR A 82 3.15 16.21 -0.99
C THR A 82 3.41 15.79 0.44
N ASP A 83 2.94 16.52 1.45
CA ASP A 83 3.17 16.23 2.88
C ASP A 83 2.25 15.15 3.45
N THR A 84 1.08 14.90 2.85
CA THR A 84 0.17 13.85 3.32
C THR A 84 0.80 12.46 3.24
N VAL A 85 0.69 11.68 4.32
CA VAL A 85 1.09 10.27 4.35
C VAL A 85 -0.07 9.41 3.85
N CYS A 86 -0.01 9.04 2.56
CA CYS A 86 -0.97 8.10 1.97
C CYS A 86 -0.37 6.69 1.88
N LYS A 87 -1.06 5.70 2.45
CA LYS A 87 -0.63 4.29 2.42
C LYS A 87 -1.76 3.33 2.06
N THR A 88 -1.39 2.24 1.41
CA THR A 88 -2.21 1.05 1.27
C THR A 88 -1.52 -0.06 2.05
N LEU A 89 -2.26 -0.72 2.94
CA LEU A 89 -1.86 -1.95 3.61
C LEU A 89 -2.68 -3.11 3.09
N GLU A 90 -2.00 -4.21 2.80
CA GLU A 90 -2.58 -5.36 2.10
C GLU A 90 -2.27 -6.64 2.87
N PHE A 91 -3.32 -7.39 3.18
CA PHE A 91 -3.25 -8.65 3.92
C PHE A 91 -3.80 -9.81 3.06
N PRO A 92 -3.31 -11.06 3.19
CA PRO A 92 -3.95 -12.19 2.53
C PRO A 92 -5.41 -12.35 2.96
N CYS A 93 -6.36 -12.29 2.03
CA CYS A 93 -7.78 -12.48 2.33
C CYS A 93 -8.00 -13.87 2.96
N ILE A 94 -8.37 -13.92 4.24
CA ILE A 94 -8.50 -15.16 5.02
C ILE A 94 -9.50 -16.11 4.34
N GLU A 95 -10.59 -15.57 3.82
CA GLU A 95 -11.65 -16.33 3.15
C GLU A 95 -11.22 -16.95 1.81
N LYS A 96 -10.06 -16.57 1.28
CA LYS A 96 -9.50 -17.09 0.01
C LYS A 96 -8.31 -18.02 0.23
N LEU A 97 -7.93 -18.27 1.48
CA LEU A 97 -6.83 -19.18 1.81
C LEU A 97 -7.23 -20.63 1.55
N THR A 98 -6.35 -21.37 0.92
CA THR A 98 -6.44 -22.83 0.76
C THR A 98 -5.19 -23.48 1.34
N SER A 99 -5.29 -24.74 1.79
CA SER A 99 -4.13 -25.50 2.28
C SER A 99 -2.97 -25.50 1.28
N GLU A 100 -3.28 -25.64 -0.01
CA GLU A 100 -2.31 -25.54 -1.11
C GLU A 100 -1.60 -24.17 -1.13
N SER A 101 -2.34 -23.06 -1.00
CA SER A 101 -1.74 -21.73 -0.97
C SER A 101 -0.92 -21.48 0.30
N ILE A 102 -1.37 -22.02 1.45
CA ILE A 102 -0.67 -21.89 2.72
C ILE A 102 0.67 -22.61 2.66
N GLU A 103 0.68 -23.85 2.17
CA GLU A 103 1.88 -24.67 2.01
C GLU A 103 2.84 -24.06 0.98
N LYS A 104 2.33 -23.69 -0.20
CA LYS A 104 3.16 -23.14 -1.29
C LYS A 104 3.92 -21.88 -0.88
N PHE A 105 3.26 -21.00 -0.14
CA PHE A 105 3.82 -19.70 0.24
C PHE A 105 4.40 -19.72 1.68
N ASP A 106 4.36 -20.85 2.38
CA ASP A 106 4.76 -20.93 3.80
C ASP A 106 4.09 -19.84 4.66
N PHE A 107 2.75 -19.74 4.53
CA PHE A 107 1.98 -18.66 5.15
C PHE A 107 1.62 -18.98 6.61
N ASP A 108 2.09 -18.14 7.53
CA ASP A 108 1.66 -18.14 8.94
C ASP A 108 0.76 -16.93 9.22
N GLU A 109 -0.53 -17.20 9.47
CA GLU A 109 -1.55 -16.18 9.74
C GLU A 109 -1.25 -15.35 11.00
N LYS A 110 -0.69 -15.96 12.05
CA LYS A 110 -0.38 -15.26 13.31
C LYS A 110 0.76 -14.28 13.08
N LEU A 111 1.82 -14.72 12.41
CA LEU A 111 2.97 -13.88 12.09
C LEU A 111 2.59 -12.76 11.11
N ALA A 112 1.71 -13.04 10.14
CA ALA A 112 1.19 -12.04 9.23
C ALA A 112 0.34 -11.00 9.98
N THR A 113 -0.58 -11.45 10.83
CA THR A 113 -1.45 -10.57 11.62
C THR A 113 -0.62 -9.67 12.52
N GLN A 114 0.37 -10.23 13.22
CA GLN A 114 1.29 -9.45 14.04
C GLN A 114 2.01 -8.38 13.23
N ARG A 115 2.55 -8.73 12.05
CA ARG A 115 3.22 -7.78 11.15
C ARG A 115 2.29 -6.66 10.68
N TYR A 116 1.06 -7.01 10.31
CA TYR A 116 0.05 -6.05 9.87
C TYR A 116 -0.30 -5.06 10.98
N MET A 117 -0.53 -5.58 12.19
CA MET A 117 -0.82 -4.75 13.37
C MET A 117 0.37 -3.87 13.77
N ASP A 118 1.60 -4.33 13.61
CA ASP A 118 2.79 -3.53 13.90
C ASP A 118 2.94 -2.34 12.95
N LEU A 119 2.64 -2.53 11.66
CA LEU A 119 2.60 -1.44 10.68
C LEU A 119 1.47 -0.46 10.97
N LEU A 120 0.26 -0.97 11.24
CA LEU A 120 -0.87 -0.12 11.55
C LEU A 120 -0.62 0.71 12.82
N ARG A 121 -0.09 0.09 13.88
CA ARG A 121 0.30 0.79 15.12
C ARG A 121 1.41 1.81 14.90
N LEU A 122 2.34 1.55 13.98
CA LEU A 122 3.36 2.53 13.62
C LEU A 122 2.71 3.76 13.00
N ILE A 123 1.86 3.56 11.98
CA ILE A 123 1.15 4.64 11.29
C ILE A 123 0.31 5.46 12.28
N THR A 124 -0.50 4.81 13.12
CA THR A 124 -1.42 5.50 14.05
C THR A 124 -0.73 6.23 15.20
N LYS A 125 0.57 5.97 15.43
CA LYS A 125 1.35 6.64 16.48
C LYS A 125 2.17 7.82 15.97
N CYS A 126 2.22 8.03 14.66
CA CYS A 126 2.92 9.16 14.07
C CYS A 126 1.97 10.35 13.99
N GLU A 127 2.44 11.51 14.42
CA GLU A 127 1.67 12.76 14.36
C GLU A 127 1.99 13.53 13.08
N THR A 128 3.23 13.42 12.59
CA THR A 128 3.68 14.10 11.36
C THR A 128 4.27 13.14 10.34
N ARG A 129 4.37 13.61 9.09
CA ARG A 129 5.11 12.89 8.04
C ARG A 129 6.54 12.58 8.47
N MET A 130 7.24 13.54 9.07
CA MET A 130 8.62 13.37 9.50
C MET A 130 8.74 12.27 10.57
N ASP A 131 7.79 12.18 11.50
CA ASP A 131 7.74 11.10 12.50
C ASP A 131 7.55 9.74 11.83
N PHE A 132 6.66 9.68 10.85
CA PHE A 132 6.41 8.47 10.07
C PHE A 132 7.65 8.01 9.30
N GLU A 133 8.30 8.91 8.58
CA GLU A 133 9.52 8.62 7.82
C GLU A 133 10.65 8.14 8.74
N ASN A 134 10.87 8.82 9.88
CA ASN A 134 11.85 8.41 10.87
C ASN A 134 11.54 7.03 11.47
N ALA A 135 10.28 6.76 11.80
CA ALA A 135 9.85 5.47 12.33
C ALA A 135 10.02 4.34 11.30
N MET A 136 9.66 4.58 10.04
CA MET A 136 9.85 3.64 8.93
C MET A 136 11.33 3.39 8.64
N MET A 137 12.17 4.44 8.62
CA MET A 137 13.61 4.28 8.44
C MET A 137 14.26 3.48 9.56
N LYS A 138 13.76 3.62 10.80
CA LYS A 138 14.27 2.88 11.96
C LYS A 138 13.88 1.40 11.93
N LYS A 139 12.64 1.07 11.56
CA LYS A 139 12.09 -0.31 11.69
C LYS A 139 12.02 -1.10 10.38
N TYR A 140 11.88 -0.40 9.25
CA TYR A 140 11.60 -0.95 7.93
C TYR A 140 12.53 -0.36 6.85
N LYS A 141 13.81 -0.16 7.21
CA LYS A 141 14.82 0.51 6.37
C LYS A 141 14.90 -0.04 4.95
N SER A 142 14.87 -1.37 4.79
CA SER A 142 14.93 -2.00 3.47
C SER A 142 13.68 -1.71 2.62
N GLN A 143 12.49 -1.68 3.24
CA GLN A 143 11.26 -1.30 2.57
C GLN A 143 11.29 0.16 2.12
N VAL A 144 11.85 1.06 2.92
CA VAL A 144 12.00 2.47 2.54
C VAL A 144 12.91 2.61 1.32
N TYR A 145 14.08 1.97 1.32
CA TYR A 145 14.95 2.00 0.14
C TYR A 145 14.33 1.37 -1.10
N LEU A 146 13.56 0.29 -0.95
CA LEU A 146 12.84 -0.30 -2.07
C LEU A 146 11.78 0.67 -2.62
N ALA A 147 11.08 1.41 -1.75
CA ALA A 147 10.15 2.46 -2.18
C ALA A 147 10.87 3.55 -2.99
N MET A 148 12.04 3.99 -2.53
CA MET A 148 12.85 4.99 -3.24
C MET A 148 13.31 4.48 -4.60
N ASP A 149 13.78 3.23 -4.67
CA ASP A 149 14.19 2.60 -5.93
C ASP A 149 13.03 2.52 -6.93
N TYR A 150 11.84 2.14 -6.47
CA TYR A 150 10.64 2.15 -7.30
C TYR A 150 10.24 3.55 -7.74
N ALA A 151 10.27 4.54 -6.85
CA ALA A 151 9.98 5.93 -7.21
C ALA A 151 10.92 6.43 -8.30
N LYS A 152 12.24 6.19 -8.16
CA LYS A 152 13.25 6.56 -9.18
C LYS A 152 13.00 5.88 -10.52
N LYS A 153 12.66 4.59 -10.52
CA LYS A 153 12.36 3.83 -11.75
C LYS A 153 11.11 4.33 -12.48
N VAL A 154 10.16 4.90 -11.75
CA VAL A 154 8.85 5.29 -12.27
C VAL A 154 8.83 6.76 -12.67
N PHE A 155 9.46 7.63 -11.88
CA PHE A 155 9.41 9.07 -12.04
C PHE A 155 10.74 9.71 -12.48
N GLY A 156 11.82 8.93 -12.57
CA GLY A 156 13.15 9.39 -12.96
C GLY A 156 14.07 9.70 -11.77
N GLU A 157 15.36 9.91 -12.04
CA GLU A 157 16.36 10.21 -11.00
C GLU A 157 16.16 11.58 -10.33
N ASP A 158 15.53 12.51 -11.06
CA ASP A 158 15.21 13.86 -10.59
C ASP A 158 13.96 13.91 -9.71
N PHE A 159 13.24 12.79 -9.57
CA PHE A 159 12.12 12.73 -8.64
C PHE A 159 12.67 12.90 -7.22
N PRO A 160 12.23 13.93 -6.47
CA PRO A 160 12.75 14.17 -5.13
C PRO A 160 12.60 12.88 -4.32
N PRO A 161 13.64 12.46 -3.58
CA PRO A 161 13.54 11.24 -2.81
C PRO A 161 12.39 11.33 -1.80
N TYR A 162 12.07 12.55 -1.35
CA TYR A 162 11.03 12.93 -0.41
C TYR A 162 10.69 14.41 -0.61
#